data_AF-A0A2N5PZ26-F1
#
_entry.id   AF-A0A2N5PZ26-F1
#
_cell.length_a   1.000
_cell.length_b   1.000
_cell.length_c   1.000
_cell.angle_alpha   90.00
_cell.angle_beta   90.00
_cell.angle_gamma   90.00
#
_symmetry.space_group_name_H-M   'P 1'
#
loop_
_entity.id
_entity.type
_entity.pdbx_description
1 polymer ?
#
loop_
_entity_poly.entity_id
_entity_poly.type
_entity_poly.pdbx_seq_one_letter_code
_entity_poly.pdbx_strand_id
1 'polypeptide(L)'
;MAKSLFEELGGKYERQGDYLIPCLTVPAEEEQAIGIWGQRHLDYLKQYRKVTYTNLLTSGRLNAYLADINRQAQERFERLIEGMKQAQGITEQLKAENALEWTGCLNNIRACTREIVEKEIIFA
;
A
#
# COMPACT_ATOMS: atom_id res chain seq x y z
N MET A 1 7.86 17.68 -43.53
CA MET A 1 7.38 16.30 -43.30
C MET A 1 6.09 16.39 -42.50
N ALA A 2 5.09 15.58 -42.82
CA ALA A 2 3.89 15.48 -41.99
C ALA A 2 4.28 14.89 -40.62
N LYS A 3 3.66 15.39 -39.55
CA LYS A 3 3.82 14.80 -38.21
C LYS A 3 3.19 13.41 -38.22
N SER A 4 3.79 12.50 -37.46
CA SER A 4 3.17 11.20 -37.20
C SER A 4 1.98 11.34 -36.23
N LEU A 5 1.07 10.37 -36.25
CA LEU A 5 -0.04 10.30 -35.29
C LEU A 5 0.44 10.37 -33.82
N PHE A 6 1.59 9.75 -33.51
CA PHE A 6 2.14 9.78 -32.16
C PHE A 6 2.56 11.19 -31.73
N GLU A 7 3.17 11.96 -32.62
CA GLU A 7 3.52 13.37 -32.36
C GLU A 7 2.28 14.27 -32.27
N GLU A 8 1.23 13.98 -33.04
CA GLU A 8 -0.06 14.67 -32.93
C GLU A 8 -0.72 14.44 -31.57
N LEU A 9 -0.55 13.25 -31.00
CA LEU A 9 -1.02 12.89 -29.65
C LEU A 9 -0.08 13.36 -28.52
N GLY A 10 0.94 14.18 -28.83
CA GLY A 10 1.88 14.75 -27.86
C GLY A 10 3.09 13.87 -27.52
N GLY A 11 3.25 12.73 -28.20
CA GLY A 11 4.43 11.88 -28.12
C GLY A 11 5.67 12.55 -28.69
N LYS A 12 6.85 12.13 -28.21
CA LYS A 12 8.16 12.65 -28.65
C LYS A 12 9.03 11.52 -29.15
N TYR A 13 9.84 11.76 -30.17
CA TYR A 13 10.86 10.82 -30.62
C TYR A 13 12.25 11.30 -30.23
N GLU A 14 13.13 10.36 -29.88
CA GLU A 14 14.57 10.58 -29.78
C GLU A 14 15.27 9.88 -30.95
N ARG A 15 16.25 10.55 -31.56
CA ARG A 15 17.04 9.95 -32.64
C ARG A 15 18.20 9.16 -32.04
N GLN A 16 18.23 7.86 -32.29
CA GLN A 16 19.34 6.98 -31.93
C GLN A 16 19.91 6.36 -33.21
N GLY A 17 21.04 6.91 -33.66
CA GLY A 17 21.64 6.58 -34.96
C GLY A 17 20.72 6.93 -36.13
N ASP A 18 20.32 5.90 -36.88
CA ASP A 18 19.43 6.03 -38.03
C ASP A 18 17.94 5.82 -37.69
N TYR A 19 17.63 5.53 -36.42
CA TYR A 19 16.26 5.26 -35.97
C TYR A 19 15.69 6.40 -35.12
N LEU A 20 14.39 6.64 -35.25
CA LEU A 20 13.60 7.47 -34.35
C LEU A 20 12.88 6.55 -33.36
N ILE A 21 13.22 6.64 -32.08
CA ILE A 21 12.66 5.82 -31.01
C ILE A 21 11.64 6.64 -30.21
N PRO A 22 10.41 6.15 -30.02
CA PRO A 22 9.41 6.88 -29.26
C PRO A 22 9.80 6.96 -27.78
N CYS A 23 9.77 8.17 -27.23
CA CYS A 23 9.95 8.42 -25.81
C CYS A 23 8.67 8.01 -25.07
N LEU A 24 8.68 6.82 -24.47
CA LEU A 24 7.58 6.31 -23.66
C LEU A 24 7.85 6.61 -22.18
N THR A 25 6.91 7.30 -21.54
CA THR A 25 6.94 7.57 -20.09
C THR A 25 5.61 7.19 -19.47
N VAL A 26 5.64 6.71 -18.22
CA VAL A 26 4.41 6.60 -17.42
C VAL A 26 3.99 7.98 -16.92
N PRO A 27 2.69 8.22 -16.67
CA PRO A 27 2.25 9.45 -16.04
C PRO A 27 2.99 9.67 -14.72
N ALA A 28 3.44 10.91 -14.48
CA ALA A 28 4.01 11.26 -13.18
C ALA A 28 2.91 11.17 -12.12
N GLU A 29 3.16 10.41 -11.06
CA GLU A 29 2.29 10.34 -9.90
C GLU A 29 2.96 11.08 -8.74
N GLU A 30 2.17 11.76 -7.91
CA GLU A 30 2.72 12.39 -6.70
C GLU A 30 3.33 11.32 -5.79
N GLU A 31 4.59 11.50 -5.42
CA GLU A 31 5.26 10.63 -4.46
C GLU A 31 4.75 10.95 -3.06
N GLN A 32 3.80 10.15 -2.59
CA GLN A 32 3.38 10.16 -1.19
C GLN A 32 4.12 9.08 -0.40
N ALA A 33 4.47 9.40 0.85
CA ALA A 33 5.02 8.43 1.76
C ALA A 33 3.97 7.34 2.07
N ILE A 34 4.21 6.14 1.55
CA ILE A 34 3.36 4.97 1.80
C ILE A 34 3.71 4.44 3.20
N GLY A 35 2.70 4.13 4.02
CA GLY A 35 2.91 3.48 5.32
C GLY A 35 3.19 1.99 5.21
N ILE A 36 3.46 1.34 6.35
CA ILE A 36 3.85 -0.07 6.42
C ILE A 36 2.85 -1.00 5.72
N TRP A 37 1.55 -0.75 5.87
CA TRP A 37 0.51 -1.58 5.26
C TRP A 37 0.53 -1.48 3.73
N GLY A 38 0.65 -0.25 3.20
CA GLY A 38 0.74 -0.05 1.76
C GLY A 38 2.02 -0.67 1.17
N GLN A 39 3.15 -0.61 1.88
CA GLN A 39 4.37 -1.30 1.44
C GLN A 39 4.21 -2.82 1.40
N ARG A 40 3.60 -3.42 2.42
CA ARG A 40 3.31 -4.87 2.41
C ARG A 40 2.40 -5.26 1.26
N HIS A 41 1.38 -4.45 0.97
CA HIS A 41 0.49 -4.71 -0.15
C HIS A 41 1.22 -4.53 -1.50
N LEU A 42 2.11 -3.54 -1.62
CA LEU A 42 2.95 -3.37 -2.80
C LEU A 42 3.84 -4.60 -3.05
N ASP A 43 4.47 -5.14 -2.01
CA ASP A 43 5.29 -6.35 -2.12
C ASP A 43 4.45 -7.56 -2.55
N TYR A 44 3.25 -7.71 -1.98
CA TYR A 44 2.30 -8.75 -2.40
C TYR A 44 1.89 -8.58 -3.87
N LEU A 45 1.58 -7.37 -4.32
CA LEU A 45 1.22 -7.11 -5.71
C LEU A 45 2.36 -7.46 -6.66
N LYS A 46 3.60 -7.08 -6.33
CA LYS A 46 4.78 -7.40 -7.14
C LYS A 46 5.07 -8.90 -7.22
N GLN A 47 4.88 -9.63 -6.11
CA GLN A 47 5.19 -11.05 -6.04
C GLN A 47 4.09 -11.92 -6.65
N TYR A 48 2.82 -11.62 -6.32
CA TYR A 48 1.70 -12.53 -6.59
C TYR A 48 0.65 -11.96 -7.55
N ARG A 49 0.56 -10.63 -7.73
CA ARG A 49 -0.46 -9.97 -8.58
C ARG A 49 0.16 -9.02 -9.62
N LYS A 50 1.14 -9.52 -10.37
CA LYS A 50 1.94 -8.73 -11.33
C LYS A 50 1.10 -7.94 -12.34
N VAL A 51 0.03 -8.52 -12.87
CA VAL A 51 -0.85 -7.84 -13.84
C VAL A 51 -1.50 -6.60 -13.20
N THR A 52 -2.05 -6.74 -12.00
CA THR A 52 -2.64 -5.62 -11.25
C THR A 52 -1.60 -4.54 -10.97
N TYR A 53 -0.40 -4.94 -10.51
CA TYR A 53 0.70 -4.02 -10.28
C TYR A 53 1.06 -3.23 -11.54
N THR A 54 1.28 -3.91 -12.66
CA THR A 54 1.65 -3.28 -13.93
C THR A 54 0.55 -2.32 -14.40
N ASN A 55 -0.73 -2.72 -14.33
CA ASN A 55 -1.84 -1.87 -14.74
C ASN A 55 -1.91 -0.58 -13.91
N LEU A 56 -1.79 -0.69 -12.59
CA LEU A 56 -1.78 0.47 -11.69
C LEU A 56 -0.60 1.40 -12.01
N LEU A 57 0.59 0.83 -12.18
CA LEU A 57 1.81 1.57 -12.53
C LEU A 57 1.67 2.32 -13.86
N THR A 58 1.23 1.64 -14.91
CA THR A 58 1.08 2.26 -16.24
C THR A 58 -0.05 3.29 -16.29
N SER A 59 -1.05 3.14 -15.42
CA SER A 59 -2.14 4.11 -15.29
C SER A 59 -1.78 5.34 -14.44
N GLY A 60 -0.64 5.34 -13.74
CA GLY A 60 -0.25 6.41 -12.83
C GLY A 60 -1.15 6.55 -11.59
N ARG A 61 -1.72 5.42 -11.11
CA ARG A 61 -2.67 5.38 -9.97
C ARG A 61 -2.15 4.54 -8.81
N LEU A 62 -0.89 4.13 -8.85
CA LEU A 62 -0.34 3.16 -7.92
C LEU A 62 -0.19 3.75 -6.51
N ASN A 63 0.39 4.94 -6.37
CA ASN A 63 0.57 5.59 -5.06
C ASN A 63 -0.78 5.91 -4.41
N ALA A 64 -1.73 6.48 -5.16
CA ALA A 64 -3.05 6.80 -4.63
C ALA A 64 -3.77 5.53 -4.14
N TYR A 65 -3.68 4.43 -4.89
CA TYR A 65 -4.22 3.14 -4.50
C TYR A 65 -3.57 2.60 -3.21
N LEU A 66 -2.23 2.62 -3.13
CA LEU A 66 -1.51 2.13 -1.95
C LEU A 66 -1.73 2.99 -0.71
N ALA A 67 -1.90 4.30 -0.87
CA ALA A 67 -2.25 5.22 0.20
C ALA A 67 -3.63 4.91 0.79
N ASP A 68 -4.60 4.62 -0.07
CA ASP A 68 -5.94 4.24 0.38
C ASP A 68 -5.95 2.88 1.08
N ILE A 69 -5.25 1.88 0.53
CA ILE A 69 -5.07 0.57 1.21
C ILE A 69 -4.41 0.74 2.57
N ASN A 70 -3.39 1.59 2.67
CA ASN A 70 -2.72 1.88 3.94
C ASN A 70 -3.67 2.50 4.96
N ARG A 71 -4.49 3.48 4.53
CA ARG A 71 -5.51 4.11 5.39
C ARG A 71 -6.54 3.08 5.87
N GLN A 72 -7.10 2.28 4.96
CA GLN A 72 -8.09 1.26 5.30
C GLN A 72 -7.54 0.22 6.28
N ALA A 73 -6.32 -0.27 6.02
CA ALA A 73 -5.65 -1.24 6.89
C ALA A 73 -5.37 -0.66 8.28
N GLN A 74 -4.92 0.60 8.36
CA GLN A 74 -4.66 1.27 9.62
C GLN A 74 -5.94 1.47 10.43
N GLU A 75 -7.01 1.97 9.81
CA GLU A 75 -8.32 2.15 10.46
C GLU A 75 -8.88 0.81 10.98
N ARG A 76 -8.76 -0.26 10.18
CA ARG A 76 -9.19 -1.60 10.58
C ARG A 76 -8.37 -2.13 11.75
N PHE A 77 -7.05 -1.95 11.71
CA PHE A 77 -6.13 -2.37 12.76
C PHE A 77 -6.46 -1.69 14.09
N GLU A 78 -6.65 -0.36 14.09
CA GLU A 78 -6.98 0.41 15.30
C GLU A 78 -8.33 -0.01 15.90
N ARG A 79 -9.37 -0.15 15.06
CA ARG A 79 -10.70 -0.60 15.51
C ARG A 79 -10.68 -1.99 16.14
N LEU A 80 -9.95 -2.93 15.54
CA LEU A 80 -9.82 -4.29 16.05
C LEU A 80 -9.06 -4.33 17.37
N ILE A 81 -7.97 -3.57 17.50
CA ILE A 81 -7.25 -3.44 18.77
C ILE A 81 -8.18 -2.94 19.88
N GLU A 82 -8.93 -1.88 19.62
CA GLU A 82 -9.80 -1.30 20.64
C GLU A 82 -10.92 -2.27 21.06
N GLY A 83 -11.55 -2.95 20.09
CA GLY A 83 -12.54 -3.99 20.39
C GLY A 83 -11.97 -5.15 21.20
N MET A 84 -10.76 -5.61 20.88
CA MET A 84 -10.11 -6.71 21.61
C MET A 84 -9.68 -6.30 23.01
N LYS A 85 -9.20 -5.07 23.22
CA LYS A 85 -8.89 -4.56 24.57
C LYS A 85 -10.11 -4.55 25.47
N GLN A 86 -11.24 -4.08 24.94
CA GLN A 86 -12.51 -4.04 25.67
C GLN A 86 -13.00 -5.45 26.00
N ALA A 87 -12.94 -6.38 25.04
CA ALA A 87 -13.36 -7.76 25.23
C ALA A 87 -12.49 -8.53 26.25
N GLN A 88 -11.19 -8.24 26.32
CA GLN A 88 -10.25 -8.89 27.25
C GLN A 88 -10.11 -8.13 28.58
N GLY A 89 -10.82 -7.02 28.78
CA GLY A 89 -10.75 -6.24 30.02
C GLY A 89 -9.36 -5.63 30.29
N ILE A 90 -8.57 -5.33 29.26
CA ILE A 90 -7.25 -4.72 29.43
C ILE A 90 -7.43 -3.24 29.79
N THR A 91 -7.34 -2.95 31.08
CA THR A 91 -7.49 -1.60 31.63
C THR A 91 -6.14 -0.99 32.04
N GLU A 92 -6.13 0.33 32.27
CA GLU A 92 -4.97 1.00 32.88
C GLU A 92 -4.75 0.56 34.35
N GLN A 93 -5.73 -0.08 35.01
CA GLN A 93 -5.52 -0.69 36.34
C GLN A 93 -4.60 -1.90 36.26
N LEU A 94 -4.82 -2.80 35.29
CA LEU A 94 -3.92 -3.94 35.05
C LEU A 94 -2.49 -3.48 34.75
N LYS A 95 -2.33 -2.34 34.08
CA LYS A 95 -1.02 -1.74 33.80
C LYS A 95 -0.31 -1.26 35.08
N ALA A 96 -1.05 -0.72 36.04
CA ALA A 96 -0.52 -0.26 37.32
C ALA A 96 -0.17 -1.43 38.25
N GLU A 97 -0.96 -2.51 38.22
CA GLU A 97 -0.76 -3.71 39.04
C GLU A 97 0.33 -4.63 38.46
N ASN A 98 0.32 -4.84 37.13
CA ASN A 98 1.24 -5.72 36.42
C ASN A 98 1.55 -5.22 35.01
N ALA A 99 2.50 -4.30 34.90
CA ALA A 99 2.90 -3.71 33.61
C ALA A 99 3.44 -4.73 32.59
N LEU A 100 4.08 -5.82 33.04
CA LEU A 100 4.62 -6.87 32.17
C LEU A 100 3.50 -7.68 31.53
N GLU A 101 2.53 -8.10 32.33
CA GLU A 101 1.35 -8.82 31.84
C GLU A 101 0.52 -7.96 30.89
N TRP A 102 0.28 -6.70 31.25
CA TRP A 102 -0.40 -5.74 30.38
C TRP A 102 0.27 -5.61 29.01
N THR A 103 1.60 -5.50 29.00
CA THR A 103 2.40 -5.42 27.76
C THR A 103 2.32 -6.73 26.95
N GLY A 104 2.35 -7.88 27.64
CA GLY A 104 2.18 -9.20 27.01
C GLY A 104 0.83 -9.33 26.31
N CYS A 105 -0.26 -8.99 27.00
CA CYS A 105 -1.61 -9.05 26.45
C CYS A 105 -1.78 -8.10 25.25
N LEU A 106 -1.27 -6.87 25.33
CA LEU A 106 -1.31 -5.94 24.19
C LEU A 106 -0.50 -6.41 22.99
N ASN A 107 0.64 -7.03 23.21
CA ASN A 107 1.44 -7.59 22.12
C ASN A 107 0.72 -8.75 21.44
N ASN A 108 0.06 -9.61 22.22
CA ASN A 108 -0.75 -10.70 21.67
C ASN A 108 -1.93 -10.17 20.83
N ILE A 109 -2.66 -9.17 21.34
CA ILE A 109 -3.73 -8.49 20.58
C ILE A 109 -3.17 -7.91 19.27
N ARG A 110 -2.07 -7.16 19.33
CA ARG A 110 -1.45 -6.56 18.13
C ARG A 110 -1.04 -7.61 17.10
N ALA A 111 -0.51 -8.75 17.55
CA ALA A 111 -0.13 -9.85 16.66
C ALA A 111 -1.36 -10.45 15.98
N CYS A 112 -2.40 -10.80 16.75
CA CYS A 112 -3.64 -11.35 16.22
C CYS A 112 -4.33 -10.38 15.26
N THR A 113 -4.45 -9.10 15.63
CA THR A 113 -5.04 -8.07 14.78
C THR A 113 -4.27 -7.89 13.47
N ARG A 114 -2.93 -7.94 13.52
CA ARG A 114 -2.10 -7.87 12.31
C ARG A 114 -2.43 -9.01 11.35
N GLU A 115 -2.51 -10.24 11.83
CA GLU A 115 -2.84 -11.39 10.98
C GLU A 115 -4.22 -11.26 10.32
N ILE A 116 -5.21 -10.71 11.04
CA ILE A 116 -6.55 -10.46 10.50
C ILE A 116 -6.46 -9.42 9.37
N VAL A 117 -5.83 -8.27 9.61
CA VAL A 117 -5.70 -7.19 8.62
C VAL A 117 -4.90 -7.65 7.39
N GLU A 118 -3.87 -8.45 7.59
CA GLU A 118 -3.08 -9.03 6.50
C GLU A 118 -3.94 -9.90 5.59
N LYS A 119 -4.77 -10.78 6.16
CA LYS A 119 -5.66 -11.65 5.39
C LYS A 119 -6.81 -10.89 4.74
N GLU A 120 -7.42 -9.93 5.44
CA GLU A 120 -8.60 -9.22 4.96
C GLU A 120 -8.29 -8.15 3.91
N ILE A 121 -7.13 -7.49 4.01
CA ILE A 121 -6.83 -6.28 3.20
C ILE A 121 -5.55 -6.45 2.41
N ILE A 122 -4.47 -6.92 3.03
CA ILE A 122 -3.14 -6.92 2.39
C ILE A 122 -3.01 -8.03 1.35
N PHE A 123 -3.59 -9.21 1.60
CA PHE A 123 -3.49 -10.38 0.72
C PHE A 123 -4.79 -10.73 0.00
N ALA A 124 -5.74 -9.80 -0.02
CA ALA A 124 -6.98 -9.96 -0.77
C ALA A 124 -6.74 -10.18 -2.28
#